data_AF-A0A1W1C9G9-F1
#
_entry.id   AF-A0A1W1C9G9-F1
#
_cell.length_a   1.000
_cell.length_b   1.000
_cell.length_c   1.000
_cell.angle_alpha   90.00
_cell.angle_beta   90.00
_cell.angle_gamma   90.00
#
_symmetry.space_group_name_H-M   'P 1'
#
loop_
_entity.id
_entity.type
_entity.pdbx_description
1 polymer ?
#
loop_
_entity_poly.entity_id
_entity_poly.type
_entity_poly.pdbx_seq_one_letter_code
_entity_poly.pdbx_strand_id
1 'polypeptide(L)' 'MIRIDWDEYKEHKQYSVRKDNFEILLEFIKSFYNITNPTDIYNILSADDIASMMLEKRKIKDAEDLEHYLLKL' A
#
# COMPACT_ATOMS: atom_id res chain seq x y z
N MET A 1 -3.83 -9.74 -12.35
CA MET A 1 -4.01 -8.55 -11.49
C MET A 1 -3.92 -9.04 -10.06
N ILE A 2 -2.97 -8.52 -9.28
CA ILE A 2 -2.73 -8.97 -7.90
C ILE A 2 -3.87 -8.44 -7.03
N ARG A 3 -4.45 -9.33 -6.22
CA ARG A 3 -5.43 -8.96 -5.19
C ARG A 3 -4.72 -8.93 -3.85
N ILE A 4 -5.04 -7.94 -3.02
CA ILE A 4 -4.47 -7.83 -1.68
C ILE A 4 -5.10 -8.93 -0.82
N ASP A 5 -4.26 -9.80 -0.26
CA ASP A 5 -4.71 -10.75 0.76
C ASP A 5 -4.77 -10.03 2.11
N TRP A 6 -5.99 -9.67 2.49
CA TRP A 6 -6.24 -8.94 3.73
C TRP A 6 -6.03 -9.78 5.00
N ASP A 7 -6.01 -11.12 4.90
CA ASP A 7 -5.73 -11.98 6.04
C ASP A 7 -4.22 -12.10 6.25
N GLU A 8 -3.43 -12.29 5.20
CA GLU A 8 -1.96 -12.20 5.27
C GLU A 8 -1.50 -10.81 5.72
N TYR A 9 -2.14 -9.74 5.22
CA TYR A 9 -1.88 -8.38 5.69
C TYR A 9 -2.10 -8.24 7.20
N LYS A 10 -3.18 -8.80 7.76
CA LYS A 10 -3.45 -8.75 9.21
C LYS A 10 -2.40 -9.49 10.00
N GLU A 11 -1.89 -10.62 9.50
CA GLU A 11 -0.79 -11.33 10.12
C GLU A 11 0.50 -10.51 10.06
N HIS A 12 0.86 -9.99 8.89
CA HIS A 12 2.04 -9.15 8.70
C HIS A 12 2.02 -7.91 9.63
N LYS A 13 0.85 -7.27 9.74
CA LYS A 13 0.63 -6.10 10.60
C LYS A 13 0.98 -6.34 12.07
N GLN A 14 0.80 -7.56 12.59
CA GLN A 14 1.11 -7.87 13.99
C GLN A 14 2.62 -7.78 14.30
N TYR A 15 3.46 -7.93 13.27
CA TYR A 15 4.91 -7.93 13.40
C TYR A 15 5.56 -6.66 12.85
N SER A 16 4.81 -5.77 12.21
CA SER A 16 5.36 -4.51 11.70
C SER A 16 5.69 -3.56 12.86
N VAL A 17 6.82 -2.87 12.72
CA VAL A 17 7.24 -1.79 13.63
C VAL A 17 6.53 -0.47 13.33
N ARG A 18 5.88 -0.36 12.16
CA ARG A 18 5.13 0.83 11.75
C ARG A 18 3.77 0.87 12.45
N LYS A 19 3.28 2.09 12.71
CA LYS A 19 1.98 2.31 13.38
C LYS A 19 0.86 2.66 12.41
N ASP A 20 1.19 3.22 11.26
CA ASP A 20 0.20 3.62 10.26
C ASP A 20 -0.17 2.43 9.36
N ASN A 21 -1.47 2.13 9.28
CA ASN A 21 -1.96 0.97 8.54
C ASN A 21 -1.61 0.99 7.05
N PHE A 22 -1.53 2.18 6.43
CA PHE A 22 -1.21 2.29 5.01
C PHE A 22 0.29 2.14 4.77
N GLU A 23 1.12 2.68 5.64
CA GLU A 23 2.57 2.42 5.56
C GLU A 23 2.87 0.93 5.74
N ILE A 24 2.18 0.25 6.66
CA ILE A 24 2.27 -1.21 6.82
C ILE A 24 1.80 -1.91 5.55
N LEU A 25 0.76 -1.41 4.88
CA LEU A 25 0.26 -2.00 3.63
C LEU A 25 1.28 -1.82 2.50
N LEU A 26 1.93 -0.66 2.41
CA LEU A 26 2.99 -0.41 1.44
C LEU A 26 4.21 -1.30 1.71
N GLU A 27 4.58 -1.49 2.97
CA GLU A 27 5.62 -2.43 3.40
C GLU A 27 5.27 -3.87 3.01
N PHE A 28 4.01 -4.28 3.24
CA PHE A 28 3.49 -5.58 2.87
C PHE A 28 3.56 -5.79 1.35
N ILE A 29 3.05 -4.86 0.53
CA ILE A 29 3.09 -4.99 -0.94
C ILE A 29 4.54 -5.09 -1.45
N LYS A 30 5.44 -4.27 -0.89
CA LYS A 30 6.86 -4.29 -1.27
C LYS A 30 7.54 -5.61 -0.88
N SER A 31 7.27 -6.12 0.30
CA SER A 31 7.98 -7.29 0.85
C SER A 31 7.38 -8.62 0.39
N PHE A 32 6.05 -8.73 0.41
CA PHE A 32 5.32 -9.97 0.15
C PHE A 32 5.09 -10.20 -1.34
N TYR A 33 4.79 -9.14 -2.11
CA TYR A 33 4.56 -9.24 -3.55
C TYR A 33 5.79 -8.82 -4.37
N ASN A 34 6.87 -8.34 -3.74
CA ASN A 34 8.10 -7.87 -4.39
C ASN A 34 7.84 -6.75 -5.43
N ILE A 35 6.88 -5.86 -5.14
CA ILE A 35 6.48 -4.76 -6.02
C ILE A 35 6.99 -3.45 -5.45
N THR A 36 7.92 -2.83 -6.17
CA THR A 36 8.61 -1.62 -5.71
C THR A 36 8.28 -0.39 -6.56
N ASN A 37 7.76 -0.58 -7.77
CA ASN A 37 7.38 0.49 -8.69
C ASN A 37 6.10 1.20 -8.18
N PRO A 38 6.12 2.53 -7.94
CA PRO A 38 4.96 3.29 -7.49
C PRO A 38 3.73 3.15 -8.41
N THR A 39 3.93 3.02 -9.73
CA THR A 39 2.82 2.84 -10.68
C THR A 39 2.08 1.54 -10.44
N ASP A 40 2.83 0.44 -10.26
CA ASP A 40 2.23 -0.88 -10.03
C ASP A 40 1.57 -0.95 -8.66
N ILE A 41 2.20 -0.35 -7.64
CA ILE A 41 1.60 -0.25 -6.30
C ILE A 41 0.30 0.55 -6.36
N TYR A 42 0.28 1.71 -7.03
CA TYR A 42 -0.92 2.52 -7.17
C TYR A 42 -2.05 1.75 -7.89
N ASN A 43 -1.74 1.05 -8.98
CA ASN A 43 -2.71 0.25 -9.72
C ASN A 43 -3.31 -0.87 -8.87
N ILE A 44 -2.54 -1.48 -7.97
CA ILE A 44 -3.03 -2.51 -7.04
C ILE A 44 -3.92 -1.88 -5.98
N LEU A 45 -3.47 -0.79 -5.36
CA LEU A 45 -4.19 -0.11 -4.29
C LEU A 45 -5.50 0.51 -4.78
N SER A 46 -5.51 1.13 -5.96
CA SER A 46 -6.70 1.77 -6.54
C SER A 46 -7.76 0.77 -7.01
N ALA A 47 -7.36 -0.47 -7.29
CA ALA A 47 -8.25 -1.55 -7.72
C ALA A 47 -8.87 -2.35 -6.57
N ASP A 48 -8.45 -2.11 -5.33
CA ASP A 48 -9.02 -2.72 -4.13
C ASP A 48 -9.80 -1.68 -3.33
N ASP A 49 -11.03 -2.03 -2.92
CA ASP A 49 -11.95 -1.09 -2.26
C ASP A 49 -11.37 -0.50 -0.97
N ILE A 50 -10.73 -1.32 -0.15
CA ILE A 50 -10.19 -0.90 1.15
C ILE A 50 -8.93 -0.06 0.94
N ALA A 51 -8.04 -0.51 0.07
CA ALA A 51 -6.80 0.19 -0.23
C ALA A 51 -7.06 1.54 -0.94
N SER A 52 -8.05 1.59 -1.82
CA SER A 52 -8.48 2.83 -2.49
C SER A 52 -8.97 3.87 -1.48
N MET A 53 -9.78 3.46 -0.49
CA MET A 53 -10.15 4.36 0.61
C MET A 53 -8.94 4.86 1.43
N MET A 54 -7.86 4.07 1.54
CA MET A 54 -6.63 4.52 2.21
C MET A 54 -5.85 5.56 1.39
N LEU A 55 -5.85 5.44 0.06
CA LEU A 55 -5.30 6.44 -0.85
C LEU A 55 -6.06 7.76 -0.75
N GLU A 56 -7.40 7.70 -0.79
CA GLU A 56 -8.27 8.87 -0.69
C GLU A 56 -8.06 9.64 0.61
N LYS A 57 -7.97 8.94 1.75
CA LYS A 57 -7.68 9.55 3.07
C LYS A 57 -6.37 10.34 3.10
N ARG A 58 -5.40 9.98 2.25
CA ARG A 58 -4.09 10.65 2.12
C ARG A 58 -4.03 11.62 0.95
N LYS A 59 -5.14 11.78 0.22
CA LYS A 59 -5.24 12.60 -1.00
C LYS A 59 -4.26 12.17 -2.10
N ILE A 60 -3.94 10.88 -2.17
CA ILE A 60 -3.12 10.30 -3.23
C ILE A 60 -4.04 9.95 -4.39
N LYS A 61 -3.90 10.62 -5.53
CA LYS A 61 -4.82 10.48 -6.68
C LYS A 61 -4.22 9.77 -7.87
N ASP A 62 -2.91 9.58 -7.87
CA ASP A 62 -2.16 8.94 -8.95
C ASP A 62 -0.84 8.36 -8.42
N ALA A 63 -0.08 7.76 -9.34
CA ALA A 63 1.21 7.16 -9.05
C ALA A 63 2.28 8.21 -8.66
N GLU A 64 2.19 9.44 -9.15
CA GLU A 64 3.14 10.52 -8.85
C GLU A 64 2.96 11.00 -7.40
N ASP A 65 1.71 11.19 -6.96
CA ASP A 65 1.37 11.46 -5.56
C ASP A 65 1.87 10.34 -4.65
N LEU A 66 1.72 9.08 -5.08
CA LEU A 66 2.19 7.92 -4.31
C LEU A 66 3.72 7.89 -4.22
N GLU A 67 4.41 8.15 -5.32
CA GLU A 67 5.88 8.26 -5.34
C GLU A 67 6.36 9.36 -4.39
N HIS A 68 5.76 10.54 -4.46
CA HIS A 68 6.05 11.64 -3.53
C HIS A 68 5.78 11.29 -2.07
N TYR A 69 4.74 10.49 -1.80
CA TYR A 69 4.47 9.98 -0.46
C TYR A 69 5.56 8.99 0.00
N LEU A 70 5.96 8.06 -0.86
CA LEU A 70 7.00 7.07 -0.59
C LEU A 70 8.38 7.68 -0.32
N LEU A 71 8.71 8.81 -0.95
CA LEU A 71 9.97 9.52 -0.71
C LEU A 71 10.05 10.22 0.66
N LYS A 72 8.92 10.41 1.35
CA LYS A 72 8.82 11.09 2.65
C LYS A 72 8.77 10.11 3.84
N LEU A 73 8.79 8.82 3.55
CA LEU A 73 8.38 7.70 4.41
C LEU A 73 9.58 6.94 4.99
#